data_AF-A0AAD7N028-F1
#
_entry.id   AF-A0AAD7N028-F1
#
_cell.length_a   1.000
_cell.length_b   1.000
_cell.length_c   1.000
_cell.angle_alpha   90.00
_cell.angle_beta   90.00
_cell.angle_gamma   90.00
#
_symmetry.space_group_name_H-M   'P 1'
#
loop_
_entity.id
_entity.type
_entity.pdbx_description
1 polymer ?
#
loop_
_entity_poly.entity_id
_entity_poly.type
_entity_poly.pdbx_seq_one_letter_code
_entity_poly.pdbx_strand_id
1 'polypeptide(L)'
;MTKKLMGTIMPYSHQWRWLELDVPASSCQIFGGLLPGSVPRLEYLSINLHQPFLGSSNPWTAFQDAPKLNDLCIGAAHIQVDPQEPTFPWSQLTRIDVGDCSPGDCLQILAQASTATFCIFDVTRETPLLTKFPTSFVHPQLQTLKIDALVDVQSFWTTLTCSVLSTLSLELRSVAEAGTQDLPRFLARCNGTIQNLTLNRSGLNEAQFLACLRDMPRLRQLDMYEDYEPGTFADRVCEALTLGPVFTTERCPRLIPELATFSLCGGRFCSDNSLTRMLESRMPRQDDPEQRPLKHLFLYICRKMSSATIDRLCSRKTGCSCRHNS
;
A
#
# COMPACT_ATOMS: atom_id res chain seq x y z
N MET A 1 -29.97 19.61 -5.80
CA MET A 1 -29.49 19.46 -7.20
C MET A 1 -29.24 17.99 -7.56
N THR A 2 -28.58 17.22 -6.69
CA THR A 2 -28.14 15.83 -6.94
C THR A 2 -29.26 14.84 -7.31
N LYS A 3 -30.40 14.84 -6.60
CA LYS A 3 -31.52 13.91 -6.90
C LYS A 3 -32.09 14.09 -8.32
N LYS A 4 -32.21 15.34 -8.80
CA LYS A 4 -32.74 15.63 -10.15
C LYS A 4 -31.76 15.15 -11.22
N LEU A 5 -30.47 15.41 -11.04
CA LEU A 5 -29.42 14.94 -11.96
C LEU A 5 -29.41 13.41 -12.04
N MET A 6 -29.46 12.75 -10.88
CA MET A 6 -29.51 11.29 -10.82
C MET A 6 -30.73 10.73 -11.55
N GLY A 7 -31.92 11.30 -11.31
CA GLY A 7 -33.14 10.91 -12.04
C GLY A 7 -33.03 11.09 -13.56
N THR A 8 -32.25 12.06 -14.04
CA THR A 8 -32.00 12.24 -15.48
C THR A 8 -31.08 11.17 -16.06
N ILE A 9 -30.09 10.68 -15.31
CA ILE A 9 -29.11 9.71 -15.83
C ILE A 9 -29.52 8.24 -15.63
N MET A 10 -30.33 7.91 -14.61
CA MET A 10 -30.74 6.52 -14.30
C MET A 10 -31.35 5.76 -15.50
N PRO A 11 -32.18 6.37 -16.37
CA PRO A 11 -32.73 5.68 -17.55
C PRO A 11 -31.65 5.16 -18.52
N TYR A 12 -30.44 5.73 -18.47
CA TYR A 12 -29.30 5.37 -19.30
C TYR A 12 -28.34 4.37 -18.61
N SER A 13 -28.72 3.82 -17.46
CA SER A 13 -27.90 2.87 -16.68
C SER A 13 -27.39 1.67 -17.49
N HIS A 14 -28.19 1.19 -18.44
CA HIS A 14 -27.82 0.09 -19.32
C HIS A 14 -26.60 0.36 -20.23
N GLN A 15 -26.21 1.63 -20.39
CA GLN A 15 -25.09 2.06 -21.23
C GLN A 15 -23.83 2.40 -20.43
N TRP A 16 -23.94 2.49 -19.10
CA TRP A 16 -22.80 2.87 -18.27
C TRP A 16 -21.71 1.82 -18.36
N ARG A 17 -20.50 2.30 -18.67
CA ARG A 17 -19.26 1.51 -18.60
C ARG A 17 -18.37 1.99 -17.45
N TRP A 18 -18.40 3.29 -17.22
CA TRP A 18 -17.67 3.99 -16.18
C TRP A 18 -18.65 4.87 -15.42
N LEU A 19 -18.70 4.73 -14.11
CA LEU A 19 -19.54 5.57 -13.26
C LEU A 19 -18.72 6.09 -12.09
N GLU A 20 -18.53 7.40 -12.05
CA GLU A 20 -17.90 8.13 -10.94
C GLU A 20 -18.91 9.03 -10.28
N LEU A 21 -19.05 8.86 -8.98
CA LEU A 21 -20.02 9.57 -8.17
C LEU A 21 -19.32 10.18 -6.98
N ASP A 22 -19.47 11.48 -6.85
CA ASP A 22 -19.09 12.21 -5.65
C ASP A 22 -20.34 12.90 -5.11
N VAL A 23 -21.02 12.25 -4.15
CA VAL A 23 -22.38 12.63 -3.76
C VAL A 23 -22.62 12.50 -2.25
N PRO A 24 -23.56 13.28 -1.68
CA PRO A 24 -24.02 13.03 -0.33
C PRO A 24 -24.65 11.64 -0.22
N ALA A 25 -24.41 10.92 0.89
CA ALA A 25 -24.91 9.56 1.11
C ALA A 25 -26.43 9.41 0.94
N SER A 26 -27.21 10.45 1.28
CA SER A 26 -28.66 10.47 1.07
C SER A 26 -29.09 10.38 -0.40
N SER A 27 -28.18 10.67 -1.34
CA SER A 27 -28.44 10.55 -2.78
C SER A 27 -28.33 9.10 -3.27
N CYS A 28 -27.64 8.22 -2.55
CA CYS A 28 -27.43 6.83 -2.94
C CYS A 28 -28.70 5.98 -2.87
N GLN A 29 -29.70 6.42 -2.11
CA GLN A 29 -31.02 5.77 -2.09
C GLN A 29 -31.64 5.65 -3.48
N ILE A 30 -31.24 6.48 -4.44
CA ILE A 30 -31.74 6.38 -5.81
C ILE A 30 -31.32 5.07 -6.51
N PHE A 31 -30.18 4.48 -6.13
CA PHE A 31 -29.74 3.20 -6.68
C PHE A 31 -30.65 2.05 -6.25
N GLY A 32 -31.33 2.16 -5.10
CA GLY A 32 -32.35 1.21 -4.68
C GLY A 32 -33.56 1.14 -5.61
N GLY A 33 -33.73 2.09 -6.53
CA GLY A 33 -34.75 2.05 -7.58
C GLY A 33 -34.30 1.37 -8.88
N LEU A 34 -33.01 1.04 -9.03
CA LEU A 34 -32.52 0.29 -10.18
C LEU A 34 -32.89 -1.18 -10.01
N LEU A 35 -33.40 -1.78 -11.09
CA LEU A 35 -33.66 -3.21 -11.12
C LEU A 35 -32.33 -3.96 -11.17
N PRO A 36 -32.22 -5.14 -10.54
CA PRO A 36 -31.06 -6.01 -10.73
C PRO A 36 -30.79 -6.27 -12.22
N GLY A 37 -29.53 -6.22 -12.62
CA GLY A 37 -29.11 -6.36 -14.02
C GLY A 37 -29.26 -5.09 -14.90
N SER A 38 -29.65 -3.95 -14.33
CA SER A 38 -29.81 -2.68 -15.09
C SER A 38 -28.49 -2.08 -15.59
N VAL A 39 -27.34 -2.58 -15.12
CA VAL A 39 -25.99 -2.06 -15.44
C VAL A 39 -25.09 -3.14 -16.10
N PRO A 40 -25.52 -3.78 -17.20
CA PRO A 40 -24.84 -4.94 -17.79
C PRO A 40 -23.47 -4.63 -18.42
N ARG A 41 -23.15 -3.34 -18.61
CA ARG A 41 -21.92 -2.87 -19.26
C ARG A 41 -20.93 -2.22 -18.30
N LEU A 42 -21.29 -2.09 -17.02
CA LEU A 42 -20.48 -1.36 -16.04
C LEU A 42 -19.20 -2.14 -15.78
N GLU A 43 -18.06 -1.51 -16.07
CA GLU A 43 -16.71 -2.06 -15.93
C GLU A 43 -16.00 -1.45 -14.71
N TYR A 44 -16.26 -0.17 -14.45
CA TYR A 44 -15.69 0.61 -13.35
C TYR A 44 -16.79 1.34 -12.58
N LEU A 45 -16.73 1.26 -11.25
CA LEU A 45 -17.61 1.97 -10.34
C LEU A 45 -16.78 2.67 -9.26
N SER A 46 -16.91 3.98 -9.13
CA SER A 46 -16.31 4.75 -8.06
C SER A 46 -17.36 5.59 -7.35
N ILE A 47 -17.47 5.41 -6.03
CA ILE A 47 -18.46 6.10 -5.21
C ILE A 47 -17.78 6.72 -4.01
N ASN A 48 -17.72 8.04 -3.98
CA ASN A 48 -17.24 8.84 -2.86
C ASN A 48 -18.45 9.48 -2.17
N LEU A 49 -18.62 9.18 -0.88
CA LEU A 49 -19.68 9.79 -0.08
C LEU A 49 -19.08 10.79 0.90
N HIS A 50 -19.68 11.97 0.98
CA HIS A 50 -19.23 13.03 1.90
C HIS A 50 -19.65 12.79 3.35
N GLN A 51 -20.52 11.81 3.60
CA GLN A 51 -21.15 11.57 4.89
C GLN A 51 -21.43 10.08 5.10
N PRO A 52 -21.53 9.62 6.37
CA PRO A 52 -22.03 8.29 6.69
C PRO A 52 -23.40 8.01 6.06
N PHE A 53 -23.58 6.81 5.52
CA PHE A 53 -24.90 6.37 5.10
C PHE A 53 -25.68 5.87 6.32
N LEU A 54 -26.74 6.59 6.70
CA LEU A 54 -27.63 6.24 7.82
C LEU A 54 -28.91 5.50 7.39
N GLY A 55 -29.00 5.10 6.11
CA GLY A 55 -30.18 4.39 5.60
C GLY A 55 -30.22 2.93 6.06
N SER A 56 -31.42 2.40 6.25
CA SER A 56 -31.62 0.98 6.60
C SER A 56 -31.54 0.03 5.40
N SER A 57 -31.68 0.54 4.18
CA SER A 57 -31.60 -0.26 2.96
C SER A 57 -30.22 -0.12 2.31
N ASN A 58 -29.63 -1.23 1.92
CA ASN A 58 -28.36 -1.30 1.23
C ASN A 58 -28.52 -0.87 -0.24
N PRO A 59 -28.09 0.35 -0.62
CA PRO A 59 -28.37 0.89 -1.95
C PRO A 59 -27.51 0.24 -3.04
N TRP A 60 -26.56 -0.61 -2.66
CA TRP A 60 -25.56 -1.18 -3.55
C TRP A 60 -26.01 -2.45 -4.27
N THR A 61 -27.11 -3.05 -3.82
CA THR A 61 -27.69 -4.29 -4.40
C THR A 61 -27.95 -4.20 -5.91
N ALA A 62 -28.20 -3.01 -6.46
CA ALA A 62 -28.34 -2.79 -7.89
C ALA A 62 -27.08 -3.15 -8.72
N PHE A 63 -25.91 -3.14 -8.10
CA PHE A 63 -24.62 -3.44 -8.73
C PHE A 63 -24.20 -4.91 -8.57
N GLN A 64 -24.91 -5.70 -7.76
CA GLN A 64 -24.62 -7.12 -7.52
C GLN A 64 -24.56 -7.91 -8.84
N ASP A 65 -25.46 -7.60 -9.77
CA ASP A 65 -25.58 -8.26 -11.08
C ASP A 65 -24.89 -7.47 -12.20
N ALA A 66 -23.77 -6.79 -11.93
CA ALA A 66 -22.97 -6.10 -12.95
C ALA A 66 -21.88 -7.04 -13.51
N PRO A 67 -22.12 -7.82 -14.57
CA PRO A 67 -21.26 -8.94 -15.00
C PRO A 67 -19.89 -8.51 -15.56
N LYS A 68 -19.67 -7.23 -15.82
CA LYS A 68 -18.41 -6.70 -16.33
C LYS A 68 -17.62 -5.89 -15.31
N LEU A 69 -18.19 -5.67 -14.12
CA LEU A 69 -17.60 -4.84 -13.10
C LEU A 69 -16.33 -5.51 -12.58
N ASN A 70 -15.19 -4.90 -12.82
CA ASN A 70 -13.88 -5.46 -12.47
C ASN A 70 -13.03 -4.50 -11.64
N ASP A 71 -13.42 -3.22 -11.59
CA ASP A 71 -12.77 -2.18 -10.79
C ASP A 71 -13.82 -1.46 -9.92
N LEU A 72 -13.56 -1.44 -8.62
CA LEU A 72 -14.46 -0.90 -7.60
C LEU A 72 -13.69 0.04 -6.69
N CYS A 73 -14.11 1.30 -6.65
CA CYS A 73 -13.63 2.31 -5.73
C CYS A 73 -14.78 2.80 -4.84
N ILE A 74 -14.58 2.75 -3.54
CA ILE A 74 -15.54 3.19 -2.53
C ILE A 74 -14.77 4.10 -1.58
N GLY A 75 -15.00 5.41 -1.65
CA GLY A 75 -14.39 6.36 -0.72
C GLY A 75 -14.99 6.31 0.68
N ALA A 76 -14.60 7.28 1.51
CA ALA A 76 -14.87 7.39 2.96
C ALA A 76 -16.36 7.57 3.37
N ALA A 77 -17.21 6.69 2.87
CA ALA A 77 -18.48 6.36 3.48
C ALA A 77 -18.23 5.17 4.39
N HIS A 78 -18.79 5.18 5.59
CA HIS A 78 -18.86 4.02 6.47
C HIS A 78 -19.64 2.87 5.81
N ILE A 79 -19.09 2.23 4.77
CA ILE A 79 -19.67 1.06 4.15
C ILE A 79 -19.31 -0.08 5.08
N GLN A 80 -20.26 -0.43 5.93
CA GLN A 80 -20.26 -1.73 6.56
C GLN A 80 -20.46 -2.75 5.44
N VAL A 81 -19.37 -3.42 5.05
CA VAL A 81 -19.46 -4.56 4.16
C VAL A 81 -20.01 -5.71 5.00
N ASP A 82 -21.33 -5.87 5.02
CA ASP A 82 -21.93 -7.00 5.71
C ASP A 82 -21.52 -8.29 4.97
N PRO A 83 -20.86 -9.27 5.63
CA PRO A 83 -20.50 -10.55 5.04
C PRO A 83 -21.67 -11.37 4.51
N GLN A 84 -22.88 -11.10 5.00
CA GLN A 84 -24.07 -11.85 4.64
C GLN A 84 -24.84 -11.23 3.47
N GLU A 85 -24.54 -9.98 3.09
CA GLU A 85 -25.25 -9.29 2.02
C GLU A 85 -24.33 -9.09 0.81
N PRO A 86 -24.53 -9.84 -0.30
CA PRO A 86 -23.75 -9.66 -1.51
C PRO A 86 -24.10 -8.33 -2.17
N THR A 87 -23.32 -7.29 -1.86
CA THR A 87 -23.49 -5.93 -2.40
C THR A 87 -22.90 -5.77 -3.78
N PHE A 88 -21.85 -6.52 -4.08
CA PHE A 88 -21.08 -6.40 -5.31
C PHE A 88 -20.69 -7.80 -5.81
N PRO A 89 -20.38 -7.95 -7.11
CA PRO A 89 -19.88 -9.19 -7.67
C PRO A 89 -18.40 -9.39 -7.31
N TRP A 90 -18.08 -9.52 -6.01
CA TRP A 90 -16.71 -9.55 -5.47
C TRP A 90 -15.79 -10.52 -6.21
N SER A 91 -16.30 -11.71 -6.54
CA SER A 91 -15.53 -12.80 -7.16
C SER A 91 -14.96 -12.52 -8.56
N GLN A 92 -15.39 -11.45 -9.24
CA GLN A 92 -14.84 -11.02 -10.54
C GLN A 92 -14.06 -9.70 -10.45
N LEU A 93 -14.02 -9.07 -9.27
CA LEU A 93 -13.26 -7.84 -9.08
C LEU A 93 -11.77 -8.15 -9.15
N THR A 94 -11.06 -7.34 -9.94
CA THR A 94 -9.60 -7.44 -10.13
C THR A 94 -8.87 -6.32 -9.43
N ARG A 95 -9.55 -5.19 -9.23
CA ARG A 95 -9.03 -3.97 -8.62
C ARG A 95 -10.06 -3.41 -7.63
N ILE A 96 -9.62 -3.17 -6.41
CA ILE A 96 -10.46 -2.76 -5.28
C ILE A 96 -9.77 -1.60 -4.56
N ASP A 97 -10.51 -0.54 -4.31
CA ASP A 97 -10.09 0.61 -3.52
C ASP A 97 -11.23 0.92 -2.54
N VAL A 98 -11.00 0.70 -1.24
CA VAL A 98 -12.05 0.84 -0.23
C VAL A 98 -11.52 1.68 0.92
N GLY A 99 -12.12 2.85 1.08
CA GLY A 99 -11.89 3.75 2.19
C GLY A 99 -12.78 3.45 3.39
N ASP A 100 -12.41 4.03 4.53
CA ASP A 100 -13.12 3.95 5.80
C ASP A 100 -13.53 2.52 6.22
N CYS A 101 -12.59 1.58 6.13
CA CYS A 101 -12.80 0.19 6.48
C CYS A 101 -12.15 -0.16 7.82
N SER A 102 -12.56 -1.29 8.39
CA SER A 102 -11.87 -1.94 9.50
C SER A 102 -10.92 -3.03 9.00
N PRO A 103 -9.95 -3.49 9.82
CA PRO A 103 -9.11 -4.64 9.45
C PRO A 103 -9.94 -5.89 9.10
N GLY A 104 -11.06 -6.10 9.80
CA GLY A 104 -11.99 -7.20 9.54
C GLY A 104 -12.68 -7.08 8.19
N ASP A 105 -13.15 -5.87 7.84
CA ASP A 105 -13.75 -5.60 6.53
C ASP A 105 -12.76 -5.90 5.40
N CYS A 106 -11.49 -5.49 5.55
CA CYS A 106 -10.44 -5.74 4.56
C CYS A 106 -10.25 -7.24 4.30
N LEU A 107 -10.11 -8.03 5.37
CA LEU A 107 -9.95 -9.48 5.27
C LEU A 107 -11.16 -10.14 4.60
N GLN A 108 -12.36 -9.67 4.93
CA GLN A 108 -13.60 -10.19 4.37
C GLN A 108 -13.77 -9.85 2.89
N ILE A 109 -13.43 -8.63 2.49
CA ILE A 109 -13.40 -8.22 1.08
C ILE A 109 -12.42 -9.10 0.31
N LEU A 110 -11.20 -9.28 0.84
CA LEU A 110 -10.18 -10.15 0.25
C LEU A 110 -10.64 -11.61 0.15
N ALA A 111 -11.39 -12.12 1.14
CA ALA A 111 -11.93 -13.48 1.10
C ALA A 111 -12.99 -13.67 0.00
N GLN A 112 -13.79 -12.65 -0.28
CA GLN A 112 -14.81 -12.70 -1.35
C GLN A 112 -14.22 -12.40 -2.73
N ALA A 113 -13.22 -11.53 -2.81
CA ALA A 113 -12.61 -11.08 -4.05
C ALA A 113 -11.39 -11.91 -4.44
N SER A 114 -11.56 -13.22 -4.58
CA SER A 114 -10.46 -14.16 -4.84
C SER A 114 -9.65 -13.88 -6.13
N THR A 115 -10.20 -13.13 -7.08
CA THR A 115 -9.53 -12.68 -8.31
C THR A 115 -8.82 -11.33 -8.19
N ALA A 116 -8.91 -10.67 -7.03
CA ALA A 116 -8.32 -9.36 -6.84
C ALA A 116 -6.79 -9.44 -6.95
N THR A 117 -6.25 -8.60 -7.82
CA THR A 117 -4.80 -8.46 -8.04
C THR A 117 -4.25 -7.18 -7.42
N PHE A 118 -5.12 -6.19 -7.19
CA PHE A 118 -4.76 -4.88 -6.69
C PHE A 118 -5.79 -4.42 -5.66
N CYS A 119 -5.35 -4.19 -4.42
CA CYS A 119 -6.20 -3.67 -3.35
C CYS A 119 -5.58 -2.43 -2.70
N ILE A 120 -6.41 -1.42 -2.43
CA ILE A 120 -6.12 -0.27 -1.58
C ILE A 120 -7.16 -0.25 -0.47
N PHE A 121 -6.70 -0.10 0.77
CA PHE A 121 -7.56 0.00 1.94
C PHE A 121 -7.18 1.22 2.78
N ASP A 122 -8.13 2.12 3.03
CA ASP A 122 -7.99 3.13 4.09
C ASP A 122 -8.66 2.61 5.36
N VAL A 123 -7.85 2.15 6.30
CA VAL A 123 -8.27 1.48 7.53
C VAL A 123 -8.34 2.50 8.67
N THR A 124 -9.51 3.10 8.84
CA THR A 124 -9.77 4.18 9.81
C THR A 124 -10.62 3.74 10.99
N ARG A 125 -11.24 2.55 10.92
CA ARG A 125 -12.20 2.07 11.91
C ARG A 125 -11.64 0.93 12.75
N GLU A 126 -11.70 1.09 14.06
CA GLU A 126 -11.55 -0.03 14.98
C GLU A 126 -12.86 -0.82 15.01
N THR A 127 -12.76 -2.12 14.80
CA THR A 127 -13.85 -3.05 15.07
C THR A 127 -13.35 -4.15 16.00
N PRO A 128 -14.14 -4.56 17.00
CA PRO A 128 -13.80 -5.74 17.78
C PRO A 128 -13.59 -6.92 16.82
N LEU A 129 -12.50 -7.66 17.03
CA LEU A 129 -12.11 -8.76 16.16
C LEU A 129 -13.31 -9.67 15.91
N LEU A 130 -13.62 -9.89 14.64
CA LEU A 130 -14.63 -10.86 14.24
C LEU A 130 -14.17 -12.22 14.78
N THR A 131 -14.87 -12.74 15.79
CA THR A 131 -14.60 -14.05 16.40
C THR A 131 -14.75 -15.22 15.41
N LYS A 132 -15.14 -14.94 14.16
CA LYS A 132 -15.49 -15.91 13.13
C LYS A 132 -14.51 -15.97 11.95
N PHE A 133 -13.49 -15.10 11.89
CA PHE A 133 -12.53 -15.21 10.79
C PHE A 133 -11.59 -16.41 11.01
N PRO A 134 -11.31 -17.25 9.99
CA PRO A 134 -10.30 -18.28 10.11
C PRO A 134 -8.98 -17.67 10.56
N THR A 135 -8.23 -18.41 11.36
CA THR A 135 -6.94 -17.98 11.92
C THR A 135 -5.88 -17.70 10.85
N SER A 136 -6.05 -18.25 9.64
CA SER A 136 -5.23 -17.96 8.48
C SER A 136 -6.05 -17.96 7.20
N PHE A 137 -5.70 -17.05 6.30
CA PHE A 137 -6.32 -16.88 4.99
C PHE A 137 -5.24 -16.62 3.95
N VAL A 138 -5.28 -17.36 2.83
CA VAL A 138 -4.31 -17.24 1.74
C VAL A 138 -5.00 -16.63 0.53
N HIS A 139 -4.54 -15.45 0.09
CA HIS A 139 -5.05 -14.82 -1.12
C HIS A 139 -4.23 -15.27 -2.35
N PRO A 140 -4.86 -15.92 -3.36
CA PRO A 140 -4.11 -16.60 -4.42
C PRO A 140 -3.51 -15.67 -5.48
N GLN A 141 -4.12 -14.51 -5.72
CA GLN A 141 -3.79 -13.64 -6.87
C GLN A 141 -3.35 -12.23 -6.50
N LEU A 142 -3.25 -11.88 -5.22
CA LEU A 142 -3.01 -10.49 -4.81
C LEU A 142 -1.55 -10.10 -5.08
N GLN A 143 -1.34 -9.20 -6.04
CA GLN A 143 -0.02 -8.73 -6.45
C GLN A 143 0.34 -7.38 -5.81
N THR A 144 -0.65 -6.50 -5.64
CA THR A 144 -0.46 -5.19 -5.04
C THR A 144 -1.41 -5.00 -3.86
N LEU A 145 -0.85 -4.67 -2.71
CA LEU A 145 -1.59 -4.30 -1.51
C LEU A 145 -1.10 -2.94 -1.01
N LYS A 146 -2.03 -2.00 -0.85
CA LYS A 146 -1.78 -0.72 -0.20
C LYS A 146 -2.71 -0.56 0.99
N ILE A 147 -2.15 -0.12 2.11
CA ILE A 147 -2.89 0.09 3.36
C ILE A 147 -2.50 1.45 3.92
N ASP A 148 -3.46 2.38 4.04
CA ASP A 148 -3.36 3.59 4.86
C ASP A 148 -4.17 3.36 6.14
N ALA A 149 -3.49 3.14 7.26
CA ALA A 149 -4.11 2.78 8.52
C ALA A 149 -3.96 3.89 9.57
N LEU A 150 -5.10 4.33 10.13
CA LEU A 150 -5.16 5.19 11.32
C LEU A 150 -5.33 4.39 12.61
N VAL A 151 -5.65 3.10 12.49
CA VAL A 151 -5.94 2.17 13.61
C VAL A 151 -4.99 0.98 13.60
N ASP A 152 -5.03 0.16 14.65
CA ASP A 152 -4.26 -1.06 14.72
C ASP A 152 -4.72 -2.10 13.67
N VAL A 153 -3.75 -2.60 12.90
CA VAL A 153 -3.92 -3.60 11.83
C VAL A 153 -3.19 -4.91 12.14
N GLN A 154 -2.79 -5.15 13.40
CA GLN A 154 -2.07 -6.37 13.81
C GLN A 154 -2.78 -7.67 13.39
N SER A 155 -4.11 -7.72 13.55
CA SER A 155 -4.93 -8.88 13.18
C SER A 155 -4.91 -9.17 11.68
N PHE A 156 -4.75 -8.15 10.86
CA PHE A 156 -4.60 -8.27 9.42
C PHE A 156 -3.28 -9.00 9.10
N TRP A 157 -2.18 -8.62 9.77
CA TRP A 157 -0.87 -9.24 9.59
C TRP A 157 -0.77 -10.67 10.08
N THR A 158 -1.54 -11.09 11.08
CA THR A 158 -1.49 -12.47 11.56
C THR A 158 -2.32 -13.42 10.70
N THR A 159 -3.37 -12.90 10.06
CA THR A 159 -4.35 -13.69 9.31
C THR A 159 -3.99 -13.84 7.84
N LEU A 160 -3.59 -12.75 7.17
CA LEU A 160 -3.41 -12.75 5.72
C LEU A 160 -2.07 -13.38 5.31
N THR A 161 -2.08 -14.13 4.22
CA THR A 161 -0.88 -14.61 3.51
C THR A 161 -1.07 -14.39 2.02
N CYS A 162 -0.07 -13.80 1.35
CA CYS A 162 -0.12 -13.52 -0.08
C CYS A 162 1.13 -14.09 -0.76
N SER A 163 0.98 -15.18 -1.50
CA SER A 163 2.12 -15.92 -2.08
C SER A 163 2.70 -15.28 -3.35
N VAL A 164 2.00 -14.33 -3.95
CA VAL A 164 2.38 -13.64 -5.20
C VAL A 164 2.48 -12.13 -5.04
N LEU A 165 2.54 -11.64 -3.80
CA LEU A 165 2.58 -10.21 -3.50
C LEU A 165 3.89 -9.60 -3.97
N SER A 166 3.83 -8.74 -4.99
CA SER A 166 5.00 -8.05 -5.55
C SER A 166 5.16 -6.63 -5.03
N THR A 167 4.05 -5.97 -4.67
CA THR A 167 4.05 -4.57 -4.24
C THR A 167 3.30 -4.44 -2.91
N LEU A 168 3.97 -3.91 -1.90
CA LEU A 168 3.39 -3.59 -0.61
C LEU A 168 3.64 -2.12 -0.29
N SER A 169 2.57 -1.36 -0.01
CA SER A 169 2.65 0.03 0.42
C SER A 169 1.91 0.19 1.73
N LEU A 170 2.61 0.61 2.78
CA LEU A 170 2.02 0.82 4.09
C LEU A 170 2.19 2.28 4.49
N GLU A 171 1.09 2.91 4.88
CA GLU A 171 1.07 4.18 5.59
C GLU A 171 0.39 3.97 6.93
N LEU A 172 1.15 3.93 8.01
CA LEU A 172 0.62 3.58 9.34
C LEU A 172 0.69 4.83 10.22
N ARG A 173 -0.39 5.60 10.30
CA ARG A 173 -0.41 6.85 11.09
C ARG A 173 -0.80 6.64 12.56
N SER A 174 -1.15 5.41 12.94
CA SER A 174 -1.54 5.09 14.32
C SER A 174 -0.37 5.24 15.29
N VAL A 175 -0.65 5.76 16.48
CA VAL A 175 0.35 6.08 17.52
C VAL A 175 0.82 4.82 18.29
N ALA A 176 0.14 3.68 18.12
CA ALA A 176 0.46 2.46 18.85
C ALA A 176 1.53 1.63 18.12
N GLU A 177 2.75 1.59 18.66
CA GLU A 177 3.85 0.71 18.22
C GLU A 177 3.48 -0.78 18.16
N ALA A 178 2.37 -1.18 18.80
CA ALA A 178 1.90 -2.56 18.85
C ALA A 178 1.52 -3.12 17.46
N GLY A 179 0.99 -2.27 16.56
CA GLY A 179 0.38 -2.75 15.32
C GLY A 179 1.33 -3.32 14.28
N THR A 180 2.65 -3.19 14.50
CA THR A 180 3.67 -3.58 13.51
C THR A 180 4.53 -4.75 13.95
N GLN A 181 4.32 -5.29 15.15
CA GLN A 181 5.12 -6.39 15.70
C GLN A 181 5.06 -7.66 14.83
N ASP A 182 3.92 -7.91 14.18
CA ASP A 182 3.70 -9.08 13.33
C ASP A 182 4.00 -8.83 11.84
N LEU A 183 4.33 -7.59 11.45
CA LEU A 183 4.65 -7.28 10.06
C LEU A 183 5.84 -8.09 9.52
N PRO A 184 6.98 -8.25 10.25
CA PRO A 184 8.06 -9.11 9.78
C PRO A 184 7.60 -10.55 9.52
N ARG A 185 6.73 -11.10 10.38
CA ARG A 185 6.19 -12.46 10.20
C ARG A 185 5.27 -12.55 8.98
N PHE A 186 4.46 -11.51 8.72
CA PHE A 186 3.64 -11.42 7.51
C PHE A 186 4.52 -11.43 6.24
N LEU A 187 5.58 -10.63 6.22
CA LEU A 187 6.49 -10.54 5.09
C LEU A 187 7.23 -11.85 4.83
N ALA A 188 7.68 -12.53 5.88
CA ALA A 188 8.29 -13.85 5.77
C ALA A 188 7.34 -14.88 5.11
N ARG A 189 6.02 -14.79 5.37
CA ARG A 189 5.02 -15.66 4.72
C ARG A 189 4.73 -15.31 3.26
N CYS A 190 5.07 -14.11 2.80
CA CYS A 190 4.93 -13.71 1.40
C CYS A 190 6.04 -14.28 0.49
N ASN A 191 6.86 -15.21 1.00
CA ASN A 191 7.83 -16.01 0.24
C ASN A 191 8.82 -15.20 -0.62
N GLY A 192 9.20 -14.00 -0.15
CA GLY A 192 10.18 -13.16 -0.82
C GLY A 192 9.80 -12.69 -2.23
N THR A 193 8.51 -12.67 -2.59
CA THR A 193 8.04 -12.18 -3.90
C THR A 193 8.02 -10.67 -4.03
N ILE A 194 8.10 -9.96 -2.90
CA ILE A 194 7.99 -8.50 -2.85
C ILE A 194 9.19 -7.88 -3.58
N GLN A 195 8.87 -7.06 -4.57
CA GLN A 195 9.82 -6.29 -5.39
C GLN A 195 9.75 -4.80 -5.06
N ASN A 196 8.59 -4.31 -4.63
CA ASN A 196 8.38 -2.90 -4.30
C ASN A 196 7.82 -2.79 -2.88
N LEU A 197 8.53 -2.07 -2.02
CA LEU A 197 8.14 -1.83 -0.64
C LEU A 197 8.13 -0.33 -0.38
N THR A 198 6.99 0.19 0.02
CA THR A 198 6.84 1.55 0.50
C THR A 198 6.42 1.50 1.97
N LEU A 199 7.19 2.14 2.83
CA LEU A 199 6.93 2.25 4.26
C LEU A 199 6.87 3.73 4.64
N ASN A 200 5.67 4.19 4.96
CA ASN A 200 5.39 5.54 5.41
C ASN A 200 4.89 5.51 6.85
N ARG A 201 5.57 6.23 7.75
CA ARG A 201 5.25 6.31 9.18
C ARG A 201 5.09 4.95 9.87
N SER A 202 5.78 3.91 9.37
CA SER A 202 5.48 2.51 9.72
C SER A 202 5.58 2.13 11.20
N GLY A 203 6.10 2.98 12.09
CA GLY A 203 6.29 2.65 13.51
C GLY A 203 7.23 1.47 13.77
N LEU A 204 7.95 1.00 12.75
CA LEU A 204 8.94 -0.07 12.89
C LEU A 204 10.19 0.50 13.56
N ASN A 205 10.66 -0.18 14.61
CA ASN A 205 12.01 0.08 15.08
C ASN A 205 13.04 -0.51 14.11
N GLU A 206 14.30 -0.13 14.32
CA GLU A 206 15.43 -0.56 13.50
C GLU A 206 15.54 -2.08 13.33
N ALA A 207 15.43 -2.83 14.42
CA ALA A 207 15.59 -4.28 14.39
C ALA A 207 14.47 -4.94 13.58
N GLN A 208 13.22 -4.47 13.74
CA GLN A 208 12.08 -4.96 12.96
C GLN A 208 12.22 -4.61 11.49
N PHE A 209 12.58 -3.37 11.16
CA PHE A 209 12.78 -2.93 9.79
C PHE A 209 13.86 -3.76 9.08
N LEU A 210 15.03 -3.95 9.72
CA LEU A 210 16.10 -4.78 9.17
C LEU A 210 15.70 -6.25 9.05
N ALA A 211 14.86 -6.77 9.95
CA ALA A 211 14.29 -8.11 9.84
C ALA A 211 13.39 -8.22 8.60
N CYS A 212 12.52 -7.24 8.34
CA CYS A 212 11.71 -7.19 7.12
C CYS A 212 12.60 -7.27 5.87
N LEU A 213 13.62 -6.42 5.76
CA LEU A 213 14.50 -6.39 4.59
C LEU A 213 15.24 -7.72 4.33
N ARG A 214 15.54 -8.47 5.39
CA ARG A 214 16.19 -9.79 5.28
C ARG A 214 15.32 -10.82 4.55
N ASP A 215 14.02 -10.74 4.72
CA ASP A 215 13.06 -11.67 4.12
C ASP A 215 12.67 -11.28 2.68
N MET A 216 13.25 -10.20 2.14
CA MET A 216 12.96 -9.67 0.80
C MET A 216 14.22 -9.53 -0.07
N PRO A 217 14.95 -10.61 -0.37
CA PRO A 217 16.18 -10.54 -1.16
C PRO A 217 15.97 -10.06 -2.60
N ARG A 218 14.74 -10.15 -3.13
CA ARG A 218 14.35 -9.72 -4.48
C ARG A 218 13.81 -8.28 -4.54
N LEU A 219 13.87 -7.53 -3.45
CA LEU A 219 13.39 -6.17 -3.41
C LEU A 219 14.20 -5.30 -4.39
N ARG A 220 13.49 -4.59 -5.26
CA ARG A 220 14.05 -3.71 -6.31
C ARG A 220 13.80 -2.25 -6.02
N GLN A 221 12.68 -1.94 -5.36
CA GLN A 221 12.32 -0.60 -4.96
C GLN A 221 12.01 -0.57 -3.47
N LEU A 222 12.70 0.34 -2.77
CA LEU A 222 12.47 0.64 -1.36
C LEU A 222 12.22 2.14 -1.23
N ASP A 223 11.02 2.50 -0.79
CA ASP A 223 10.66 3.88 -0.47
C ASP A 223 10.37 4.00 1.02
N MET A 224 11.07 4.94 1.67
CA MET A 224 10.98 5.16 3.10
C MET A 224 10.58 6.61 3.38
N TYR A 225 9.51 6.78 4.14
CA TYR A 225 9.02 8.09 4.59
C TYR A 225 8.93 8.07 6.12
N GLU A 226 9.83 8.80 6.76
CA GLU A 226 9.92 8.84 8.22
C GLU A 226 9.76 10.25 8.78
N ASP A 227 8.89 10.34 9.80
CA ASP A 227 8.62 11.58 10.55
C ASP A 227 9.29 11.59 11.93
N TYR A 228 10.05 10.54 12.30
CA TYR A 228 10.60 10.36 13.65
C TYR A 228 11.79 11.27 13.98
N GLU A 229 12.06 11.37 15.28
CA GLU A 229 13.17 12.09 15.91
C GLU A 229 14.55 11.75 15.29
N PRO A 230 15.52 12.69 15.31
CA PRO A 230 16.91 12.45 14.88
C PRO A 230 17.49 11.15 15.48
N GLY A 231 17.90 10.22 14.62
CA GLY A 231 18.49 8.96 15.09
C GLY A 231 19.46 8.33 14.11
N THR A 232 20.19 7.33 14.62
CA THR A 232 21.13 6.49 13.85
C THR A 232 20.41 5.47 12.95
N PHE A 233 19.06 5.47 12.92
CA PHE A 233 18.26 4.51 12.16
C PHE A 233 18.60 4.54 10.66
N ALA A 234 18.48 5.72 10.02
CA ALA A 234 18.75 5.85 8.59
C ALA A 234 20.21 5.53 8.25
N ASP A 235 21.16 5.87 9.14
CA ASP A 235 22.56 5.50 9.02
C ASP A 235 22.74 3.97 8.99
N ARG A 236 22.12 3.27 9.94
CA ARG A 236 22.23 1.81 10.03
C ARG A 236 21.51 1.10 8.89
N VAL A 237 20.41 1.65 8.38
CA VAL A 237 19.78 1.15 7.15
C VAL A 237 20.74 1.32 5.96
N CYS A 238 21.37 2.48 5.80
CA CYS A 238 22.37 2.69 4.75
C CYS A 238 23.55 1.72 4.88
N GLU A 239 24.05 1.52 6.10
CA GLU A 239 25.11 0.55 6.38
C GLU A 239 24.68 -0.88 6.02
N ALA A 240 23.46 -1.28 6.38
CA ALA A 240 22.92 -2.61 6.07
C ALA A 240 22.67 -2.82 4.56
N LEU A 241 22.39 -1.74 3.82
CA LEU A 241 22.29 -1.73 2.37
C LEU A 241 23.65 -1.61 1.66
N THR A 242 24.75 -1.38 2.37
CA THR A 242 26.09 -1.23 1.77
C THR A 242 26.62 -2.61 1.34
N LEU A 243 27.03 -2.76 0.08
CA LEU A 243 27.61 -4.01 -0.44
C LEU A 243 29.13 -4.06 -0.16
N GLY A 244 29.63 -5.14 0.43
CA GLY A 244 31.07 -5.37 0.50
C GLY A 244 31.58 -6.11 1.73
N PRO A 245 32.90 -6.33 1.82
CA PRO A 245 33.52 -7.12 2.89
C PRO A 245 33.62 -6.37 4.22
N VAL A 246 33.14 -5.12 4.32
CA VAL A 246 33.31 -4.28 5.52
C VAL A 246 32.65 -4.90 6.76
N PHE A 247 31.75 -5.87 6.57
CA PHE A 247 31.28 -6.76 7.63
C PHE A 247 31.90 -8.17 7.48
N THR A 248 33.21 -8.29 7.71
CA THR A 248 33.92 -9.58 7.82
C THR A 248 33.63 -10.33 9.13
N THR A 249 32.81 -9.75 10.02
CA THR A 249 32.17 -10.59 11.04
C THR A 249 30.98 -11.25 10.37
N GLU A 250 30.87 -12.58 10.48
CA GLU A 250 29.86 -13.49 9.88
C GLU A 250 28.38 -13.13 10.16
N ARG A 251 28.07 -11.91 10.61
CA ARG A 251 26.87 -11.54 11.34
C ARG A 251 25.80 -10.81 10.54
N CYS A 252 26.08 -10.31 9.33
CA CYS A 252 25.06 -9.64 8.52
C CYS A 252 25.06 -10.14 7.06
N PRO A 253 24.05 -10.93 6.63
CA PRO A 253 23.87 -11.26 5.23
C PRO A 253 23.63 -9.98 4.41
N ARG A 254 24.09 -9.97 3.16
CA ARG A 254 23.85 -8.86 2.22
C ARG A 254 22.34 -8.62 2.10
N LEU A 255 21.86 -7.46 2.55
CA LEU A 255 20.45 -7.10 2.42
C LEU A 255 20.19 -6.54 1.02
N ILE A 256 19.17 -7.08 0.38
CA ILE A 256 18.58 -6.57 -0.87
C ILE A 256 19.66 -6.27 -1.94
N PRO A 257 20.35 -7.31 -2.43
CA PRO A 257 21.35 -7.15 -3.48
C PRO A 257 20.74 -6.64 -4.79
N GLU A 258 19.44 -6.80 -5.00
CA GLU A 258 18.75 -6.38 -6.24
C GLU A 258 18.20 -4.95 -6.23
N LEU A 259 18.46 -4.15 -5.18
CA LEU A 259 17.92 -2.80 -5.05
C LEU A 259 18.33 -1.90 -6.23
N ALA A 260 17.34 -1.45 -7.00
CA ALA A 260 17.51 -0.60 -8.18
C ALA A 260 17.00 0.83 -7.94
N THR A 261 15.98 1.00 -7.09
CA THR A 261 15.40 2.29 -6.74
C THR A 261 15.39 2.42 -5.22
N PHE A 262 15.94 3.51 -4.71
CA PHE A 262 15.89 3.85 -3.31
C PHE A 262 15.35 5.26 -3.14
N SER A 263 14.24 5.40 -2.42
CA SER A 263 13.71 6.69 -2.00
C SER A 263 13.81 6.83 -0.49
N LEU A 264 14.35 7.96 -0.04
CA LEU A 264 14.40 8.34 1.35
C LEU A 264 13.83 9.74 1.50
N CYS A 265 12.76 9.85 2.27
CA CYS A 265 12.07 11.10 2.59
C CYS A 265 11.96 11.23 4.11
N GLY A 266 12.30 12.42 4.63
CA GLY A 266 12.21 12.68 6.07
C GLY A 266 12.94 13.94 6.50
N GLY A 267 12.64 14.39 7.72
CA GLY A 267 13.18 15.62 8.28
C GLY A 267 14.69 15.60 8.55
N ARG A 268 15.28 14.41 8.74
CA ARG A 268 16.70 14.22 9.07
C ARG A 268 17.21 12.90 8.45
N PHE A 269 18.24 13.01 7.60
CA PHE A 269 18.81 11.90 6.83
C PHE A 269 19.87 11.13 7.61
N CYS A 270 20.25 9.96 7.10
CA CYS A 270 21.54 9.34 7.37
C CYS A 270 22.68 10.35 7.19
N SER A 271 23.76 10.17 7.93
CA SER A 271 25.00 10.91 7.72
C SER A 271 25.48 10.78 6.27
N ASP A 272 26.07 11.87 5.76
CA ASP A 272 26.65 11.93 4.42
C ASP A 272 27.65 10.78 4.18
N ASN A 273 28.36 10.35 5.24
CA ASN A 273 29.33 9.25 5.17
C ASN A 273 28.65 7.89 4.96
N SER A 274 27.57 7.57 5.67
CA SER A 274 26.86 6.30 5.48
C SER A 274 26.17 6.23 4.13
N LEU A 275 25.54 7.34 3.71
CA LEU A 275 24.93 7.42 2.38
C LEU A 275 25.98 7.27 1.28
N THR A 276 27.09 8.00 1.37
CA THR A 276 28.18 7.93 0.38
C THR A 276 28.74 6.51 0.30
N ARG A 277 29.03 5.86 1.43
CA ARG A 277 29.51 4.46 1.46
C ARG A 277 28.51 3.51 0.79
N MET A 278 27.22 3.64 1.11
CA MET A 278 26.16 2.81 0.53
C MET A 278 26.09 3.00 -0.99
N LEU A 279 26.11 4.25 -1.47
CA LEU A 279 26.07 4.54 -2.90
C LEU A 279 27.32 4.03 -3.62
N GLU A 280 28.51 4.28 -3.07
CA GLU A 280 29.78 3.81 -3.63
C GLU A 280 29.84 2.29 -3.74
N SER A 281 29.26 1.60 -2.77
CA SER A 281 29.14 0.15 -2.78
C SER A 281 28.15 -0.39 -3.82
N ARG A 282 27.30 0.45 -4.41
CA ARG A 282 26.29 0.07 -5.41
C ARG A 282 26.54 0.71 -6.77
N MET A 283 27.62 1.46 -6.93
CA MET A 283 28.03 1.94 -8.24
C MET A 283 28.60 0.80 -9.08
N PRO A 284 28.40 0.80 -10.41
CA PRO A 284 28.99 -0.20 -11.29
C PRO A 284 30.52 -0.20 -11.11
N ARG A 285 31.10 -1.36 -10.80
CA ARG A 285 32.54 -1.58 -10.84
C ARG A 285 32.88 -2.27 -12.15
N GLN A 286 33.97 -1.85 -12.78
CA GLN A 286 34.44 -2.47 -14.01
C GLN A 286 34.79 -3.96 -13.80
N ASP A 287 35.16 -4.33 -12.57
CA ASP A 287 35.64 -5.66 -12.20
C ASP A 287 34.55 -6.59 -11.63
N ASP A 288 33.31 -6.12 -11.45
CA ASP A 288 32.21 -6.91 -10.89
C ASP A 288 30.92 -6.77 -11.73
N PRO A 289 30.80 -7.55 -12.82
CA PRO A 289 29.64 -7.49 -13.71
C PRO A 289 28.35 -8.03 -13.07
N GLU A 290 28.43 -8.79 -11.97
CA GLU A 290 27.25 -9.32 -11.27
C GLU A 290 26.62 -8.27 -10.35
N GLN A 291 27.36 -7.21 -10.02
CA GLN A 291 26.87 -6.12 -9.21
C GLN A 291 25.75 -5.36 -9.94
N ARG A 292 24.51 -5.51 -9.44
CA ARG A 292 23.36 -4.76 -9.95
C ARG A 292 23.40 -3.33 -9.38
N PRO A 293 23.59 -2.31 -10.22
CA PRO A 293 23.78 -0.96 -9.70
C PRO A 293 22.45 -0.35 -9.29
N LEU A 294 22.52 0.55 -8.29
CA LEU A 294 21.41 1.45 -7.97
C LEU A 294 21.19 2.39 -9.16
N LYS A 295 19.99 2.38 -9.75
CA LYS A 295 19.65 3.16 -10.93
C LYS A 295 19.05 4.52 -10.56
N HIS A 296 18.22 4.53 -9.53
CA HIS A 296 17.47 5.70 -9.10
C HIS A 296 17.65 5.93 -7.62
N LEU A 297 17.99 7.17 -7.27
CA LEU A 297 18.04 7.66 -5.91
C LEU A 297 17.15 8.90 -5.81
N PHE A 298 16.17 8.85 -4.93
CA PHE A 298 15.27 9.96 -4.65
C PHE A 298 15.46 10.41 -3.19
N LEU A 299 16.00 11.60 -3.00
CA LEU A 299 16.18 12.21 -1.69
C LEU A 299 15.24 13.41 -1.56
N TYR A 300 14.27 13.31 -0.65
CA TYR A 300 13.31 14.38 -0.40
C TYR A 300 13.72 15.17 0.84
N ILE A 301 14.55 16.18 0.60
CA ILE A 301 15.30 16.87 1.64
C ILE A 301 14.50 18.03 2.25
N CYS A 302 13.95 17.83 3.44
CA CYS A 302 13.28 18.90 4.20
C CYS A 302 14.27 19.85 4.93
N ARG A 303 15.57 19.54 4.96
CA ARG A 303 16.63 20.38 5.56
C ARG A 303 17.86 20.46 4.68
N LYS A 304 18.40 21.67 4.46
CA LYS A 304 19.61 21.92 3.65
C LYS A 304 20.72 20.88 3.88
N MET A 305 21.00 20.04 2.88
CA MET A 305 22.23 19.26 2.82
C MET A 305 23.43 20.19 2.61
N SER A 306 24.63 19.75 3.03
CA SER A 306 25.84 20.51 2.72
C SER A 306 26.03 20.55 1.20
N SER A 307 26.45 21.71 0.66
CA SER A 307 26.69 21.86 -0.78
C SER A 307 27.73 20.86 -1.28
N ALA A 308 28.77 20.61 -0.48
CA ALA A 308 29.81 19.63 -0.80
C ALA A 308 29.26 18.21 -1.02
N THR A 309 28.25 17.80 -0.26
CA THR A 309 27.61 16.49 -0.41
C THR A 309 26.76 16.43 -1.67
N ILE A 310 25.98 17.47 -1.94
CA ILE A 310 25.20 17.59 -3.18
C ILE A 310 26.13 17.54 -4.39
N ASP A 311 27.23 18.29 -4.38
CA ASP A 311 28.20 18.32 -5.48
C ASP A 311 28.86 16.95 -5.70
N ARG A 312 29.17 16.21 -4.62
CA ARG A 312 29.66 14.82 -4.70
C ARG A 312 28.64 13.86 -5.31
N LEU A 313 27.35 14.03 -4.99
CA LEU A 313 26.27 13.22 -5.55
C LEU A 313 26.01 13.55 -7.02
N CYS A 314 26.00 14.83 -7.38
CA CYS A 314 25.69 15.32 -8.73
C CYS A 314 26.85 15.15 -9.73
N SER A 315 28.10 15.18 -9.26
CA SER A 315 29.28 15.00 -10.13
C SER A 315 29.43 13.57 -10.68
N ARG A 316 28.71 12.60 -10.12
CA ARG A 316 28.72 11.20 -10.56
C ARG A 316 27.46 10.96 -11.41
N LYS A 317 27.61 10.36 -12.60
CA LYS A 317 26.57 10.13 -13.63
C LYS A 317 25.46 9.14 -13.21
N THR A 318 24.99 9.17 -11.97
CA THR A 318 23.74 8.55 -11.56
C THR A 318 22.60 9.45 -12.02
N GLY A 319 21.50 8.90 -12.53
CA GLY A 319 20.29 9.66 -12.88
C GLY A 319 19.56 10.21 -11.66
N CYS A 320 20.28 10.89 -10.76
CA CYS A 320 19.76 11.53 -9.55
C CYS A 320 18.98 12.78 -9.96
N SER A 321 17.68 12.78 -9.69
CA SER A 321 16.85 13.98 -9.76
C SER A 321 16.65 14.48 -8.33
N CYS A 322 17.37 15.53 -7.95
CA CYS A 322 17.11 16.26 -6.71
C CYS A 322 15.98 17.27 -6.96
N ARG A 323 14.77 17.00 -6.47
CA ARG A 323 13.70 18.01 -6.44
C ARG A 323 13.76 18.74 -5.12
N HIS A 324 14.08 20.03 -5.16
CA HIS A 324 13.92 20.92 -4.01
C HIS A 324 12.50 21.50 -4.04
N ASN A 325 11.69 21.20 -3.03
CA ASN A 325 10.51 22.01 -2.75
C ASN A 325 10.99 23.20 -1.91
N SER A 326 11.10 24.35 -2.58
CA SER A 326 11.39 25.65 -1.97
C SER A 326 10.20 26.21 -1.22
#